data_AF-A0A376VX32-F1
#
_entry.id   AF-A0A376VX32-F1
#
_cell.length_a   1.000
_cell.length_b   1.000
_cell.length_c   1.000
_cell.angle_alpha   90.00
_cell.angle_beta   90.00
_cell.angle_gamma   90.00
#
_symmetry.space_group_name_H-M   'P 1'
#
loop_
_entity.id
_entity.type
_entity.pdbx_description
1 polymer ?
#
loop_
_entity_poly.entity_id
_entity_poly.type
_entity_poly.pdbx_seq_one_letter_code
_entity_poly.pdbx_strand_id
1 'polypeptide(L)'
;MSDGRPLHVISGDQGFLPAPVSVKQLSLAPGERREILVDMSNGDEVSITCGEAASIVDRIRGFFEPSSILVSTLVLTLRPTGLLPLVTDSLPMRLLPTEIMAGSPIRSRDISLGDDPGINGQLWGRQPY
;
A
#
# COMPACT_ATOMS: atom_id res chain seq x y z
N MET A 1 4.94 6.33 -7.98
CA MET A 1 6.30 6.15 -8.55
C MET A 1 6.80 7.49 -9.03
N SER A 2 8.07 7.81 -8.81
CA SER A 2 8.66 9.10 -9.19
C SER A 2 8.60 9.40 -10.70
N ASP A 3 8.50 8.37 -11.53
CA ASP A 3 8.46 8.45 -12.99
C ASP A 3 7.09 8.08 -13.59
N GLY A 4 6.08 7.85 -12.73
CA GLY A 4 4.72 7.55 -13.17
C GLY A 4 4.46 6.12 -13.66
N ARG A 5 5.45 5.20 -13.63
CA ARG A 5 5.22 3.79 -13.99
C ARG A 5 4.23 3.12 -13.01
N PRO A 6 3.46 2.11 -13.44
CA PRO A 6 2.54 1.41 -12.56
C PRO A 6 3.28 0.55 -11.52
N LEU A 7 2.61 0.33 -10.39
CA LEU A 7 2.95 -0.70 -9.41
C LEU A 7 2.14 -1.95 -9.74
N HIS A 8 2.79 -3.10 -9.90
CA HIS A 8 2.09 -4.36 -10.18
C HIS A 8 1.89 -5.14 -8.89
N VAL A 9 0.69 -5.03 -8.30
CA VAL A 9 0.36 -5.72 -7.06
C VAL A 9 0.08 -7.19 -7.34
N ILE A 10 0.71 -8.08 -6.59
CA ILE A 10 0.57 -9.54 -6.76
C ILE A 10 -0.01 -10.23 -5.52
N SER A 11 0.01 -9.58 -4.36
CA SER A 11 -0.43 -10.18 -3.08
C SER A 11 -1.18 -9.17 -2.24
N GLY A 12 -2.12 -9.66 -1.42
CA GLY A 12 -2.72 -8.94 -0.30
C GLY A 12 -2.39 -9.63 1.03
N ASP A 13 -3.06 -9.23 2.11
CA ASP A 13 -2.74 -9.68 3.46
C ASP A 13 -2.75 -11.21 3.66
N GLN A 14 -3.56 -11.93 2.87
CA GLN A 14 -3.78 -13.37 3.00
C GLN A 14 -3.19 -14.17 1.82
N GLY A 15 -2.30 -13.58 1.03
CA GLY A 15 -1.60 -14.23 -0.07
C GLY A 15 -1.93 -13.65 -1.44
N PHE A 16 -1.59 -14.43 -2.48
CA PHE A 16 -1.65 -13.96 -3.86
C PHE A 16 -3.05 -13.56 -4.32
N LEU A 17 -3.10 -12.52 -5.17
CA LEU A 17 -4.28 -12.17 -5.96
C LEU A 17 -4.50 -13.22 -7.07
N PRO A 18 -5.68 -13.32 -7.69
CA PRO A 18 -5.88 -14.21 -8.84
C PRO A 18 -4.91 -13.94 -10.01
N ALA A 19 -4.64 -12.66 -10.29
CA ALA A 19 -3.71 -12.17 -11.31
C ALA A 19 -3.09 -10.83 -10.86
N PRO A 20 -1.95 -10.41 -11.46
CA PRO A 20 -1.35 -9.13 -11.12
C PRO A 20 -2.29 -7.95 -11.44
N VAL A 21 -2.37 -6.97 -10.53
CA VAL A 21 -3.17 -5.76 -10.71
C VAL A 21 -2.26 -4.55 -10.80
N SER A 22 -2.31 -3.86 -11.94
CA SER A 22 -1.52 -2.65 -12.20
C SER A 22 -2.24 -1.41 -11.69
N VAL A 23 -1.60 -0.69 -10.76
CA VAL A 23 -2.15 0.55 -10.19
C VAL A 23 -1.14 1.69 -10.25
N LYS A 24 -1.62 2.93 -10.37
CA LYS A 24 -0.75 4.13 -10.29
C LYS A 24 -0.48 4.57 -8.85
N GLN A 25 -1.42 4.30 -7.96
CA GLN A 25 -1.37 4.64 -6.54
C GLN A 25 -1.83 3.43 -5.73
N LEU A 26 -1.14 3.17 -4.63
CA LEU A 26 -1.40 2.05 -3.74
C LEU A 26 -1.72 2.58 -2.35
N SER A 27 -2.94 2.30 -1.86
CA SER A 27 -3.28 2.53 -0.46
C SER A 27 -2.67 1.41 0.39
N LEU A 28 -2.09 1.78 1.53
CA LEU A 28 -1.51 0.85 2.49
C LEU A 28 -1.78 1.35 3.90
N ALA A 29 -2.79 0.78 4.56
CA ALA A 29 -3.17 1.14 5.92
C ALA A 29 -2.22 0.49 6.96
N PRO A 30 -2.19 0.99 8.22
CA PRO A 30 -1.38 0.38 9.27
C PRO A 30 -1.69 -1.11 9.44
N GLY A 31 -0.66 -1.96 9.32
CA GLY A 31 -0.78 -3.41 9.45
C GLY A 31 -1.08 -4.16 8.15
N GLU A 32 -1.49 -3.46 7.08
CA GLU A 32 -1.66 -4.08 5.76
C GLU A 32 -0.32 -4.50 5.15
N ARG A 33 -0.37 -5.51 4.31
CA ARG A 33 0.76 -6.08 3.57
C ARG A 33 0.38 -6.25 2.11
N ARG A 34 1.27 -5.79 1.24
CA ARG A 34 1.14 -5.96 -0.20
C ARG A 34 2.49 -6.31 -0.79
N GLU A 35 2.48 -7.24 -1.74
CA GLU A 35 3.65 -7.53 -2.55
C GLU A 35 3.46 -6.92 -3.93
N ILE A 36 4.52 -6.29 -4.43
CA ILE A 36 4.54 -5.64 -5.74
C ILE A 36 5.72 -6.14 -6.56
N LEU A 37 5.53 -6.19 -7.87
CA LEU A 37 6.61 -6.35 -8.84
C LEU A 37 6.88 -5.00 -9.50
N VAL A 38 8.15 -4.64 -9.60
CA VAL A 38 8.63 -3.44 -10.29
C VAL A 38 9.62 -3.89 -11.35
N ASP A 39 9.32 -3.58 -12.60
CA ASP A 39 10.25 -3.83 -13.70
C ASP A 39 11.40 -2.81 -13.65
N MET A 40 12.62 -3.30 -13.49
CA MET A 40 13.86 -2.50 -13.46
C MET A 40 14.72 -2.70 -14.71
N SER A 41 14.19 -3.38 -15.73
CA SER A 41 14.92 -3.74 -16.96
C SER A 41 15.35 -2.55 -17.81
N ASN A 42 14.72 -1.39 -17.65
CA ASN A 42 15.14 -0.16 -18.34
C ASN A 42 16.48 0.39 -17.81
N GLY A 43 16.97 -0.10 -16.66
CA GLY A 43 18.23 0.35 -16.05
C GLY A 43 18.16 1.68 -15.31
N ASP A 44 17.07 2.45 -15.48
CA ASP A 44 16.87 3.71 -14.76
C ASP A 44 16.55 3.48 -13.28
N GLU A 45 17.06 4.40 -12.46
CA GLU A 45 16.66 4.54 -11.07
C GLU A 45 15.20 5.00 -10.96
N VAL A 46 14.47 4.45 -9.99
CA VAL A 46 13.11 4.88 -9.69
C VAL A 46 12.85 4.89 -8.19
N SER A 47 12.03 5.83 -7.73
CA SER A 47 11.66 5.95 -6.32
C SER A 47 10.17 5.72 -6.08
N ILE A 48 9.88 5.01 -4.99
CA ILE A 48 8.56 4.91 -4.39
C ILE A 48 8.40 6.11 -3.44
N THR A 49 7.27 6.80 -3.58
CA THR A 49 6.94 7.99 -2.79
C THR A 49 5.59 7.83 -2.11
N CYS A 50 5.38 8.47 -0.97
CA CYS A 50 4.11 8.47 -0.24
C CYS A 50 3.62 9.89 0.07
N GLY A 51 2.30 10.06 0.09
CA GLY A 51 1.67 11.35 0.36
C GLY A 51 1.92 12.41 -0.72
N GLU A 52 1.39 13.60 -0.46
CA GLU A 52 1.71 14.78 -1.25
C GLU A 52 2.98 15.42 -0.70
N ALA A 53 3.89 15.80 -1.60
CA ALA A 53 5.10 16.50 -1.20
C ALA A 53 4.73 17.89 -0.68
N ALA A 54 5.26 18.24 0.49
CA ALA A 54 5.14 19.59 1.03
C ALA A 54 5.67 20.61 0.01
N SER A 55 4.78 21.48 -0.48
CA SER A 55 5.19 22.64 -1.26
C SER A 55 6.05 23.56 -0.40
N ILE A 56 6.85 24.42 -1.03
CA ILE A 56 7.68 25.41 -0.31
C ILE A 56 6.82 26.27 0.64
N VAL A 57 5.57 26.55 0.25
CA VAL A 57 4.58 27.27 1.06
C VAL A 57 4.15 26.47 2.31
N ASP A 58 3.99 25.15 2.17
CA ASP A 58 3.56 24.27 3.27
C ASP A 58 4.66 24.10 4.32
N ARG A 59 5.92 24.07 3.87
CA ARG A 59 7.09 24.04 4.77
C ARG A 59 7.23 25.30 5.62
N ILE A 60 6.89 26.47 5.07
CA ILE A 60 6.92 27.75 5.80
C ILE A 60 5.80 27.82 6.84
N ARG A 61 4.61 27.27 6.54
CA ARG A 61 3.50 27.19 7.50
C ARG A 61 3.75 26.20 8.64
N GLY A 62 4.42 25.08 8.37
CA GLY A 62 4.79 24.09 9.39
C GLY A 62 5.77 24.59 10.46
N PHE A 63 6.35 25.79 10.30
CA PHE A 63 7.17 26.44 11.33
C PHE A 63 6.32 27.07 12.46
N PHE A 64 5.00 27.23 12.26
CA PHE A 64 4.11 27.94 13.17
C PHE A 64 2.98 27.07 13.76
N GLU A 65 2.79 25.83 13.29
CA GLU A 65 1.80 24.87 13.79
C GLU A 65 2.38 23.44 13.78
N PRO A 66 1.93 22.51 14.67
CA PRO A 66 2.30 21.11 14.59
C PRO A 66 1.78 20.50 13.27
N SER A 67 2.67 20.36 12.28
CA SER A 67 2.30 19.90 10.94
C SER A 67 2.29 18.37 10.83
N SER A 68 1.23 17.79 10.27
CA SER A 68 1.17 16.38 9.83
C SER A 68 1.87 16.15 8.48
N ILE A 69 2.72 17.09 8.06
CA ILE A 69 3.33 17.15 6.74
C ILE A 69 4.64 16.37 6.77
N LEU A 70 4.84 15.48 5.79
CA LEU A 70 6.05 14.70 5.68
C LEU A 70 7.24 15.59 5.31
N VAL A 71 8.33 15.51 6.09
CA VAL A 71 9.61 16.16 5.77
C VAL A 71 10.14 15.67 4.41
N SER A 72 9.95 14.39 4.14
CA SER A 72 10.26 13.73 2.88
C SER A 72 9.14 12.74 2.53
N THR A 73 8.71 12.76 1.28
CA THR A 73 7.78 11.78 0.71
C THR A 73 8.50 10.58 0.11
N LEU A 74 9.84 10.59 0.07
CA LEU A 74 10.62 9.46 -0.43
C LEU A 74 10.54 8.29 0.54
N VAL A 75 10.04 7.15 0.05
CA VAL A 75 9.97 5.90 0.82
C VAL A 75 11.19 5.05 0.53
N LEU A 76 11.42 4.71 -0.75
CA LEU A 76 12.49 3.82 -1.16
C LEU A 76 12.94 4.15 -2.57
N THR A 77 14.24 4.17 -2.79
CA THR A 77 14.85 4.28 -4.12
C THR A 77 15.39 2.93 -4.58
N LEU A 78 14.99 2.52 -5.78
CA LEU A 78 15.48 1.33 -6.46
C LEU A 78 16.52 1.78 -7.50
N ARG A 79 17.78 1.37 -7.30
CA ARG A 79 18.89 1.64 -8.23
C ARG A 79 19.33 0.32 -8.88
N PRO A 80 19.10 0.12 -10.18
CA PRO A 80 19.66 -1.02 -10.90
C PRO A 80 21.18 -1.01 -10.80
N THR A 81 21.78 -2.18 -10.60
CA THR A 81 23.24 -2.34 -10.57
C THR A 81 23.63 -3.53 -11.43
N GLY A 82 24.86 -3.51 -11.96
CA GLY A 82 25.39 -4.61 -12.77
C GLY A 82 24.84 -4.67 -14.20
N LEU A 83 24.93 -5.87 -14.79
CA LEU A 83 24.45 -6.14 -16.15
C LEU A 83 22.97 -6.54 -16.10
N LEU A 84 22.15 -5.87 -16.90
CA LEU A 84 20.75 -6.20 -17.07
C LEU A 84 20.63 -7.49 -17.91
N PRO A 85 19.71 -8.39 -17.57
CA PRO A 85 19.53 -9.62 -18.34
C PRO A 85 19.09 -9.28 -19.77
N LEU A 86 19.68 -9.99 -20.75
CA LEU A 86 19.37 -9.80 -22.18
C LEU A 86 17.94 -10.23 -22.53
N VAL A 87 17.33 -11.07 -21.69
CA VAL A 87 15.93 -11.53 -21.79
C VAL A 87 15.27 -11.29 -20.44
N THR A 88 14.11 -10.62 -20.47
CA THR A 88 13.29 -10.35 -19.28
C THR A 88 12.03 -11.21 -19.32
N ASP A 89 11.59 -11.67 -18.16
CA ASP A 89 10.28 -12.33 -18.03
C ASP A 89 9.17 -11.28 -17.95
N SER A 90 8.07 -11.55 -18.65
CA SER A 90 6.85 -10.75 -18.52
C SER A 90 6.06 -11.16 -17.28
N LEU A 91 5.23 -10.24 -16.77
CA LEU A 91 4.29 -10.55 -15.68
C LEU A 91 3.44 -11.78 -16.02
N PRO A 92 3.24 -12.71 -15.07
CA PRO A 92 2.38 -13.86 -15.29
C PRO A 92 0.93 -13.40 -15.45
N MET A 93 0.18 -14.04 -16.36
CA MET A 93 -1.24 -13.73 -16.54
C MET A 93 -2.12 -14.21 -15.39
N ARG A 94 -1.60 -15.09 -14.52
CA ARG A 94 -2.31 -15.69 -13.39
C ARG A 94 -1.31 -16.04 -12.29
N LEU A 95 -1.71 -15.81 -11.04
CA LEU A 95 -0.90 -16.11 -9.85
C LEU A 95 -1.50 -17.26 -9.04
N LEU A 96 -2.84 -17.29 -8.88
CA LEU A 96 -3.52 -18.40 -8.23
C LEU A 96 -4.01 -19.44 -9.25
N PRO A 97 -3.83 -20.75 -9.01
CA PRO A 97 -4.27 -21.79 -9.93
C PRO A 97 -5.81 -21.88 -10.02
N THR A 98 -6.52 -21.49 -8.96
CA THR A 98 -7.98 -21.51 -8.88
C THR A 98 -8.44 -20.33 -8.01
N GLU A 99 -9.49 -19.64 -8.43
CA GLU A 99 -10.10 -18.57 -7.63
C GLU A 99 -10.89 -19.17 -6.47
N ILE A 100 -10.65 -18.65 -5.26
CA ILE A 100 -11.34 -19.09 -4.04
C ILE A 100 -12.69 -18.36 -3.98
N MET A 101 -13.79 -19.10 -4.04
CA MET A 101 -15.14 -18.56 -3.88
C MET A 101 -15.52 -18.48 -2.40
N ALA A 102 -16.08 -17.34 -1.98
CA ALA A 102 -16.62 -17.18 -0.63
C ALA A 102 -17.92 -17.98 -0.45
N GLY A 103 -18.10 -18.61 0.71
CA GLY A 103 -19.34 -19.32 1.06
C GLY A 103 -20.49 -18.39 1.47
N SER A 104 -21.69 -18.96 1.67
CA SER A 104 -22.86 -18.20 2.12
C SER A 104 -22.76 -17.83 3.61
N PRO A 105 -22.94 -16.56 3.99
CA PRO A 105 -22.90 -16.14 5.38
C PRO A 105 -24.13 -16.68 6.15
N ILE A 106 -23.90 -17.25 7.34
CA ILE A 106 -24.98 -17.77 8.21
C ILE A 106 -25.36 -16.82 9.35
N ARG A 107 -24.59 -15.75 9.55
CA ARG A 107 -24.76 -14.80 10.65
C ARG A 107 -24.15 -13.45 10.27
N SER A 108 -24.79 -12.36 10.70
CA SER A 108 -24.28 -11.00 10.60
C SER A 108 -23.74 -10.48 11.94
N ARG A 109 -22.86 -9.49 11.87
CA ARG A 109 -22.29 -8.74 13.00
C ARG A 109 -22.24 -7.26 12.63
N ASP A 110 -22.38 -6.40 13.63
CA ASP A 110 -22.22 -4.96 13.49
C ASP A 110 -21.04 -4.49 14.35
N ILE A 111 -20.16 -3.69 13.76
CA ILE A 111 -18.92 -3.18 14.36
C ILE A 111 -18.81 -1.70 14.01
N SER A 112 -18.86 -0.84 15.02
CA SER A 112 -18.78 0.61 14.94
C SER A 112 -17.53 1.10 15.68
N LEU A 113 -16.75 1.91 14.98
CA LEU A 113 -15.59 2.64 15.50
C LEU A 113 -15.91 4.15 15.46
N GLY A 114 -15.27 4.92 16.33
CA GLY A 114 -15.42 6.38 16.36
C GLY A 114 -14.14 7.05 16.86
N ASP A 115 -14.24 8.34 17.16
CA ASP A 115 -13.10 9.12 17.65
C ASP A 115 -12.74 8.77 19.10
N ASP A 116 -13.73 8.35 19.90
CA ASP A 116 -13.51 7.90 21.28
C ASP A 116 -12.99 6.46 21.33
N PRO A 117 -12.08 6.12 22.26
CA PRO A 117 -11.60 4.76 22.42
C PRO A 117 -12.74 3.77 22.73
N GLY A 118 -12.80 2.69 21.97
CA GLY A 118 -13.76 1.60 22.17
C GLY A 118 -14.26 1.03 20.86
N ILE A 119 -15.00 -0.06 20.96
CA ILE A 119 -15.74 -0.67 19.85
C ILE A 119 -17.19 -0.80 20.29
N ASN A 120 -18.13 -0.38 19.45
CA ASN A 120 -19.56 -0.39 19.79
C ASN A 120 -19.87 0.36 21.11
N GLY A 121 -19.15 1.46 21.37
CA GLY A 121 -19.32 2.28 22.58
C GLY A 121 -18.80 1.64 23.87
N GLN A 122 -18.09 0.51 23.79
CA GLN A 122 -17.55 -0.19 24.96
C GLN A 122 -16.02 -0.22 24.96
N LEU A 123 -15.44 0.04 26.12
CA LEU A 123 -14.01 -0.17 26.38
C LEU A 123 -13.73 -1.64 26.62
N TRP A 124 -12.54 -2.09 26.18
CA TRP A 124 -12.10 -3.45 26.42
C TRP A 124 -12.07 -3.77 27.92
N GLY A 125 -12.71 -4.88 28.30
CA GLY A 125 -12.71 -5.37 29.69
C GLY A 125 -13.73 -4.73 30.64
N ARG A 126 -14.52 -3.72 30.21
CA ARG A 126 -15.66 -3.25 31.01
C ARG A 126 -16.91 -4.06 30.70
N GLN A 127 -17.28 -4.99 31.58
CA GLN A 127 -18.63 -5.54 31.61
C GLN A 127 -19.60 -4.49 32.16
N PRO A 128 -20.77 -4.28 31.55
CA PRO A 128 -21.84 -3.56 32.24
C PRO A 128 -22.26 -4.40 33.45
N TYR A 129 -22.25 -3.79 34.64
CA TYR A 129 -22.83 -4.35 35.85
C TYR A 129 -24.34 -4.49 35.71
#